data_AF-A0A2G6CAL6-F1
#
_entry.id   AF-A0A2G6CAL6-F1
#
_cell.length_a   1.000
_cell.length_b   1.000
_cell.length_c   1.000
_cell.angle_alpha   90.00
_cell.angle_beta   90.00
_cell.angle_gamma   90.00
#
_symmetry.space_group_name_H-M   'P 1'
#
loop_
_entity.id
_entity.type
_entity.pdbx_description
1 polymer ?
#
loop_
_entity_poly.entity_id
_entity_poly.type
_entity_poly.pdbx_seq_one_letter_code
_entity_poly.pdbx_strand_id
1 'polypeptide(L)'
;MKKTIILGSMSWLLCACTSIPVPVDTGIVIPNILPQNTMAAHVPQADPFVTRPNIVTTRPQVTASATPVASTRVIPAVKAMPASYSPDPIPAITLPAAHPGNNKTNSIPAPVIPANTLAIPQNSRLQNLNWLSQRILKNQTGGNPEKLISWNDRGNFITLGIGHFIWYPVSKKGQYNESFPVFLNYAKVRGARLPAWLANQYQEGAPWSNGATFARSKNDLQVKELYNFMNQTLNLQANFMVERLKQTLPAMLKSLPPHERQRVHNNYLAVERSPGGIYPLLDYIQFKGSGINPAERYAGKGWGLLQVLQEMQTVQPGAAALAEFRRAADDILVRRIANAPATSREARYLPQWLDRISTYHLGKSA
;
A
#
# COMPACT_ATOMS: atom_id res chain seq x y z
N MET A 1 77.72 1.90 2.70
CA MET A 1 77.23 2.05 4.10
C MET A 1 76.07 1.05 4.27
N LYS A 2 76.30 -0.18 4.79
CA LYS A 2 76.16 -0.63 6.21
C LYS A 2 74.77 -0.24 6.77
N LYS A 3 73.83 -1.11 7.21
CA LYS A 3 73.80 -2.45 7.87
C LYS A 3 72.37 -3.08 7.71
N THR A 4 72.16 -4.39 7.41
CA THR A 4 72.00 -5.58 8.31
C THR A 4 70.58 -5.71 8.94
N ILE A 5 69.67 -6.60 8.46
CA ILE A 5 69.32 -8.02 8.82
C ILE A 5 68.66 -8.23 10.20
N ILE A 6 67.53 -8.96 10.24
CA ILE A 6 67.15 -10.17 11.04
C ILE A 6 65.64 -10.46 10.74
N LEU A 7 65.24 -11.51 9.99
CA LEU A 7 65.07 -12.95 10.28
C LEU A 7 64.06 -13.32 11.40
N GLY A 8 63.06 -14.14 11.06
CA GLY A 8 62.08 -14.70 11.99
C GLY A 8 61.04 -15.61 11.31
N SER A 9 61.50 -16.78 10.87
CA SER A 9 60.74 -17.94 10.41
C SER A 9 60.06 -18.70 11.56
N MET A 10 58.86 -19.28 11.37
CA MET A 10 58.65 -20.74 11.29
C MET A 10 57.16 -21.15 11.21
N SER A 11 56.91 -22.12 10.31
CA SER A 11 55.68 -22.88 10.03
C SER A 11 55.26 -23.84 11.15
N TRP A 12 54.10 -24.51 10.95
CA TRP A 12 53.68 -25.92 11.21
C TRP A 12 52.15 -25.90 11.48
N LEU A 13 51.26 -26.28 10.53
CA LEU A 13 50.77 -27.64 10.15
C LEU A 13 50.38 -28.49 11.40
N LEU A 14 49.27 -29.23 11.56
CA LEU A 14 48.18 -29.78 10.73
C LEU A 14 47.18 -30.51 11.68
N CYS A 15 45.93 -30.74 11.22
CA CYS A 15 45.05 -31.93 11.46
C CYS A 15 44.70 -32.38 12.91
N ALA A 16 43.58 -33.05 13.24
CA ALA A 16 42.63 -33.87 12.49
C ALA A 16 41.28 -33.97 13.24
N CYS A 17 40.26 -34.43 12.51
CA CYS A 17 38.92 -34.86 12.94
C CYS A 17 38.93 -36.07 13.90
N THR A 18 37.90 -36.23 14.74
CA THR A 18 37.19 -37.52 14.97
C THR A 18 35.83 -37.31 15.66
N SER A 19 34.84 -38.07 15.20
CA SER A 19 33.45 -38.17 15.64
C SER A 19 33.17 -39.54 16.25
N ILE A 20 32.45 -39.66 17.38
CA ILE A 20 31.75 -40.90 17.84
C ILE A 20 30.48 -40.53 18.69
N PRO A 21 29.39 -41.35 18.71
CA PRO A 21 28.03 -41.03 19.19
C PRO A 21 27.55 -41.72 20.50
N VAL A 22 26.47 -41.15 21.11
CA VAL A 22 25.26 -41.69 21.84
C VAL A 22 25.43 -42.75 22.98
N PRO A 23 24.63 -42.65 24.08
CA PRO A 23 23.49 -43.57 24.26
C PRO A 23 22.17 -42.91 24.75
N VAL A 24 21.09 -43.65 24.56
CA VAL A 24 19.67 -43.41 24.91
C VAL A 24 19.34 -44.11 26.24
N ASP A 25 18.48 -43.51 27.08
CA ASP A 25 17.50 -44.15 28.01
C ASP A 25 17.02 -43.08 29.03
N THR A 26 15.84 -43.08 29.65
CA THR A 26 14.62 -43.88 29.69
C THR A 26 13.53 -42.97 30.29
N GLY A 27 12.26 -43.16 29.95
CA GLY A 27 11.15 -42.52 30.67
C GLY A 27 10.83 -43.26 31.98
N ILE A 28 10.37 -42.52 33.00
CA ILE A 28 9.53 -42.98 34.14
C ILE A 28 8.80 -41.75 34.74
N VAL A 29 7.65 -42.02 35.35
CA VAL A 29 6.49 -41.16 35.67
C VAL A 29 6.33 -40.99 37.20
N ILE A 30 6.16 -39.73 37.70
CA ILE A 30 5.37 -39.22 38.89
C ILE A 30 5.79 -39.71 40.32
N PRO A 31 5.60 -39.00 41.51
CA PRO A 31 4.68 -37.89 41.87
C PRO A 31 5.22 -36.68 42.71
N ASN A 32 4.47 -35.57 42.59
CA ASN A 32 3.87 -34.70 43.63
C ASN A 32 4.53 -34.58 45.03
N ILE A 33 5.11 -33.40 45.37
CA ILE A 33 5.20 -32.87 46.75
C ILE A 33 5.13 -31.32 46.73
N LEU A 34 4.10 -30.77 47.41
CA LEU A 34 3.97 -29.38 47.86
C LEU A 34 4.84 -29.15 49.11
N PRO A 35 5.17 -27.89 49.45
CA PRO A 35 4.54 -27.35 50.68
C PRO A 35 3.88 -25.99 50.50
N GLN A 36 2.84 -25.80 51.33
CA GLN A 36 2.02 -24.61 51.53
C GLN A 36 2.68 -23.59 52.48
N ASN A 37 2.27 -22.33 52.37
CA ASN A 37 1.77 -21.47 53.47
C ASN A 37 1.03 -20.25 52.83
N THR A 38 -0.31 -20.09 52.90
CA THR A 38 -1.16 -19.54 54.00
C THR A 38 -0.75 -18.10 54.37
N MET A 39 -1.58 -17.04 54.40
CA MET A 39 -3.00 -16.73 54.71
C MET A 39 -3.31 -15.29 54.17
N ALA A 40 -4.50 -14.69 54.08
CA ALA A 40 -5.93 -15.06 54.16
C ALA A 40 -6.81 -13.82 53.78
N ALA A 41 -8.07 -14.12 53.40
CA ALA A 41 -9.32 -13.33 53.54
C ALA A 41 -9.52 -12.06 52.65
N HIS A 42 -10.68 -11.76 52.06
CA HIS A 42 -12.07 -12.08 52.44
C HIS A 42 -13.01 -11.97 51.21
N VAL A 43 -14.02 -12.84 51.15
CA VAL A 43 -15.21 -12.85 50.25
C VAL A 43 -16.44 -12.96 51.16
N PRO A 44 -17.62 -12.50 50.73
CA PRO A 44 -18.81 -13.34 50.89
C PRO A 44 -19.59 -13.57 49.58
N GLN A 45 -20.04 -14.82 49.42
CA GLN A 45 -20.93 -15.38 48.39
C GLN A 45 -22.41 -15.06 48.67
N ALA A 46 -23.30 -15.28 47.68
CA ALA A 46 -24.34 -16.33 47.77
C ALA A 46 -25.10 -16.54 46.43
N ASP A 47 -25.10 -17.81 45.99
CA ASP A 47 -25.94 -18.53 44.99
C ASP A 47 -27.35 -18.86 45.61
N PRO A 48 -28.37 -19.51 44.95
CA PRO A 48 -28.26 -20.87 44.38
C PRO A 48 -29.30 -21.41 43.34
N PHE A 49 -29.04 -22.67 42.91
CA PHE A 49 -29.96 -23.74 42.42
C PHE A 49 -30.39 -23.76 40.93
N VAL A 50 -30.54 -24.89 40.19
CA VAL A 50 -30.52 -26.35 40.45
C VAL A 50 -30.27 -27.12 39.12
N THR A 51 -29.62 -28.29 39.24
CA THR A 51 -29.45 -29.54 38.43
C THR A 51 -29.72 -29.69 36.92
N ARG A 52 -28.85 -30.50 36.28
CA ARG A 52 -29.05 -31.26 35.03
C ARG A 52 -29.68 -32.65 35.30
N PRO A 53 -30.19 -33.34 34.26
CA PRO A 53 -29.51 -34.58 33.84
C PRO A 53 -29.40 -34.79 32.31
N ASN A 54 -28.44 -35.64 31.92
CA ASN A 54 -28.17 -36.14 30.56
C ASN A 54 -29.19 -37.22 30.12
N ILE A 55 -29.60 -37.21 28.84
CA ILE A 55 -30.09 -38.40 28.12
C ILE A 55 -29.55 -38.38 26.67
N VAL A 56 -29.07 -39.56 26.24
CA VAL A 56 -28.58 -39.93 24.90
C VAL A 56 -29.78 -40.22 23.97
N THR A 57 -29.58 -40.06 22.65
CA THR A 57 -30.06 -40.96 21.57
C THR A 57 -30.81 -40.29 20.41
N THR A 58 -30.31 -40.59 19.20
CA THR A 58 -30.94 -40.65 17.86
C THR A 58 -31.39 -39.41 17.09
N ARG A 59 -30.81 -39.33 15.89
CA ARG A 59 -31.28 -38.68 14.67
C ARG A 59 -32.62 -39.27 14.21
N PRO A 60 -33.50 -38.45 13.62
CA PRO A 60 -34.20 -38.87 12.40
C PRO A 60 -34.03 -37.87 11.25
N GLN A 61 -34.09 -38.40 10.03
CA GLN A 61 -34.28 -37.65 8.80
C GLN A 61 -35.60 -36.87 8.83
N VAL A 62 -35.62 -35.70 8.16
CA VAL A 62 -36.87 -35.09 7.70
C VAL A 62 -36.77 -34.79 6.22
N THR A 63 -37.84 -35.21 5.56
CA THR A 63 -38.23 -35.17 4.16
C THR A 63 -38.41 -33.75 3.60
N ALA A 64 -38.31 -33.66 2.28
CA ALA A 64 -38.57 -32.47 1.48
C ALA A 64 -40.07 -32.12 1.42
N SER A 65 -40.40 -30.82 1.47
CA SER A 65 -41.25 -30.10 0.51
C SER A 65 -41.81 -28.80 1.11
N ALA A 66 -41.35 -27.65 0.62
CA ALA A 66 -42.14 -26.42 0.54
C ALA A 66 -41.48 -25.46 -0.49
N THR A 67 -42.32 -24.88 -1.32
CA THR A 67 -42.08 -24.01 -2.49
C THR A 67 -41.33 -22.70 -2.19
N PRO A 68 -40.74 -22.04 -3.21
CA PRO A 68 -39.77 -20.96 -3.01
C PRO A 68 -40.46 -19.62 -2.80
N VAL A 69 -40.21 -18.98 -1.65
CA VAL A 69 -40.46 -17.55 -1.48
C VAL A 69 -39.23 -16.80 -1.98
N ALA A 70 -39.41 -16.01 -3.03
CA ALA A 70 -38.40 -15.11 -3.57
C ALA A 70 -37.94 -14.10 -2.49
N SER A 71 -36.81 -14.41 -1.83
CA SER A 71 -36.09 -13.42 -1.04
C SER A 71 -35.21 -12.61 -1.97
N THR A 72 -35.70 -11.45 -2.39
CA THR A 72 -34.88 -10.38 -2.97
C THR A 72 -33.90 -9.92 -1.91
N ARG A 73 -32.72 -10.53 -1.88
CA ARG A 73 -31.61 -10.12 -1.03
C ARG A 73 -31.11 -8.78 -1.55
N VAL A 74 -31.61 -7.70 -0.96
CA VAL A 74 -31.04 -6.36 -1.12
C VAL A 74 -29.58 -6.43 -0.67
N ILE A 75 -28.65 -6.41 -1.63
CA ILE A 75 -27.22 -6.25 -1.37
C ILE A 75 -27.04 -4.80 -0.89
N PRO A 76 -26.62 -4.54 0.35
CA PRO A 76 -26.35 -3.17 0.77
C PRO A 76 -25.17 -2.62 -0.02
N ALA A 77 -25.28 -1.37 -0.50
CA ALA A 77 -24.20 -0.66 -1.17
C ALA A 77 -22.91 -0.70 -0.32
N VAL A 78 -21.80 -1.07 -0.96
CA VAL A 78 -20.47 -1.13 -0.36
C VAL A 78 -20.10 0.23 0.24
N LYS A 79 -20.15 0.30 1.56
CA LYS A 79 -19.67 1.43 2.38
C LYS A 79 -18.18 1.62 2.08
N ALA A 80 -17.77 2.87 1.81
CA ALA A 80 -16.39 3.21 1.47
C ALA A 80 -15.40 2.64 2.50
N MET A 81 -14.24 2.19 2.00
CA MET A 81 -13.14 1.67 2.82
C MET A 81 -12.82 2.65 3.96
N PRO A 82 -12.54 2.17 5.19
CA PRO A 82 -12.02 3.06 6.22
C PRO A 82 -10.65 3.59 5.78
N ALA A 83 -10.49 4.91 5.78
CA ALA A 83 -9.21 5.58 5.65
C ALA A 83 -8.33 5.21 6.86
N SER A 84 -7.56 4.13 6.73
CA SER A 84 -6.33 3.92 7.51
C SER A 84 -5.09 4.29 6.69
N TYR A 85 -5.27 4.90 5.52
CA TYR A 85 -4.20 5.48 4.75
C TYR A 85 -3.75 6.80 5.41
N SER A 86 -2.67 6.72 6.18
CA SER A 86 -1.75 7.84 6.34
C SER A 86 -0.91 7.88 5.06
N PRO A 87 -1.01 8.90 4.18
CA PRO A 87 0.08 9.09 3.24
C PRO A 87 1.35 9.28 4.06
N ASP A 88 2.36 8.43 3.82
CA ASP A 88 3.72 8.71 4.26
C ASP A 88 4.06 10.17 3.91
N PRO A 89 4.82 10.89 4.77
CA PRO A 89 5.16 12.28 4.52
C PRO A 89 5.67 12.41 3.08
N ILE A 90 4.90 13.18 2.31
CA ILE A 90 5.15 13.42 0.89
C ILE A 90 6.57 14.02 0.79
N PRO A 91 7.54 13.36 0.14
CA PRO A 91 8.76 14.04 -0.24
C PRO A 91 8.35 15.22 -1.11
N ALA A 92 8.80 16.43 -0.77
CA ALA A 92 8.51 17.60 -1.60
C ALA A 92 8.91 17.31 -3.05
N ILE A 93 7.98 17.49 -3.98
CA ILE A 93 8.30 17.39 -5.40
C ILE A 93 9.16 18.61 -5.72
N THR A 94 10.46 18.41 -5.84
CA THR A 94 11.35 19.41 -6.43
C THR A 94 11.05 19.43 -7.92
N LEU A 95 10.20 20.37 -8.35
CA LEU A 95 10.02 20.64 -9.77
C LEU A 95 11.34 21.19 -10.32
N PRO A 96 11.92 20.62 -11.39
CA PRO A 96 13.05 21.27 -12.05
C PRO A 96 12.61 22.63 -12.56
N ALA A 97 13.36 23.68 -12.21
CA ALA A 97 13.12 25.03 -12.69
C ALA A 97 13.13 25.02 -14.23
N ALA A 98 12.10 25.63 -14.84
CA ALA A 98 12.10 25.88 -16.27
C ALA A 98 13.31 26.77 -16.60
N HIS A 99 14.24 26.23 -17.39
CA HIS A 99 15.32 27.03 -17.96
C HIS A 99 14.69 28.09 -18.89
N PRO A 100 14.99 29.39 -18.70
CA PRO A 100 14.66 30.40 -19.71
C PRO A 100 15.51 30.10 -20.94
N GLY A 101 14.87 29.72 -22.03
CA GLY A 101 15.55 29.55 -23.32
C GLY A 101 16.02 30.90 -23.85
N ASN A 102 17.32 31.17 -23.70
CA ASN A 102 17.99 32.24 -24.44
C ASN A 102 18.42 31.70 -25.82
N ASN A 103 17.72 32.13 -26.85
CA ASN A 103 18.17 32.02 -28.23
C ASN A 103 19.35 32.97 -28.46
N LYS A 104 20.51 32.45 -28.86
CA LYS A 104 21.47 33.08 -29.79
C LYS A 104 22.59 32.08 -30.19
N THR A 105 22.49 31.63 -31.44
CA THR A 105 23.53 31.21 -32.41
C THR A 105 24.98 31.03 -31.93
N ASN A 106 25.51 29.80 -32.02
CA ASN A 106 26.63 29.42 -32.91
C ASN A 106 26.95 27.93 -32.76
N SER A 107 26.92 27.22 -33.89
CA SER A 107 26.97 25.76 -34.00
C SER A 107 28.42 25.26 -34.05
N ILE A 108 28.82 24.47 -33.06
CA ILE A 108 29.88 23.46 -33.19
C ILE A 108 29.21 22.11 -32.85
N PRO A 109 29.26 21.08 -33.70
CA PRO A 109 28.59 19.82 -33.42
C PRO A 109 29.36 19.04 -32.35
N ALA A 110 28.73 18.82 -31.20
CA ALA A 110 29.21 17.87 -30.20
C ALA A 110 29.00 16.42 -30.69
N PRO A 111 29.79 15.44 -30.22
CA PRO A 111 29.84 14.09 -30.78
C PRO A 111 28.51 13.35 -30.61
N VAL A 112 28.04 12.71 -31.68
CA VAL A 112 26.85 11.86 -31.69
C VAL A 112 27.12 10.62 -30.83
N ILE A 113 26.46 10.53 -29.68
CA ILE A 113 26.29 9.26 -28.95
C ILE A 113 25.02 8.59 -29.51
N PRO A 114 25.06 7.34 -29.98
CA PRO A 114 23.91 6.68 -30.60
C PRO A 114 22.80 6.45 -29.56
N ALA A 115 21.67 7.12 -29.78
CA ALA A 115 20.46 6.99 -28.98
C ALA A 115 19.70 5.69 -29.33
N ASN A 116 20.21 4.54 -28.91
CA ASN A 116 19.39 3.35 -28.75
C ASN A 116 18.83 3.29 -27.32
N THR A 117 17.98 4.26 -27.00
CA THR A 117 16.98 4.09 -25.94
C THR A 117 15.65 4.39 -26.61
N LEU A 118 14.90 3.33 -26.91
CA LEU A 118 13.59 3.39 -27.58
C LEU A 118 12.69 4.39 -26.83
N ALA A 119 12.62 5.62 -27.34
CA ALA A 119 11.72 6.63 -26.82
C ALA A 119 10.30 6.15 -27.13
N ILE A 120 9.57 5.73 -26.10
CA ILE A 120 8.15 5.39 -26.21
C ILE A 120 7.42 6.63 -26.76
N PRO A 121 6.72 6.53 -27.91
CA PRO A 121 5.99 7.67 -28.48
C PRO A 121 5.04 8.30 -27.45
N GLN A 122 4.90 9.63 -27.47
CA GLN A 122 4.00 10.35 -26.55
C GLN A 122 2.57 9.78 -26.58
N ASN A 123 2.10 9.33 -27.75
CA ASN A 123 0.77 8.72 -27.91
C ASN A 123 0.63 7.41 -27.13
N SER A 124 1.62 6.51 -27.16
CA SER A 124 1.55 5.25 -26.40
C SER A 124 1.76 5.49 -24.90
N ARG A 125 2.52 6.52 -24.51
CA ARG A 125 2.59 6.97 -23.12
C ARG A 125 1.24 7.48 -22.61
N LEU A 126 0.54 8.32 -23.39
CA LEU A 126 -0.78 8.84 -23.03
C LEU A 126 -1.83 7.73 -22.97
N GLN A 127 -1.81 6.79 -23.92
CA GLN A 127 -2.68 5.61 -23.90
C GLN A 127 -2.44 4.74 -22.66
N ASN A 128 -1.18 4.52 -22.29
CA ASN A 128 -0.82 3.79 -21.07
C ASN A 128 -1.34 4.52 -19.80
N LEU A 129 -1.19 5.85 -19.73
CA LEU A 129 -1.72 6.64 -18.62
C LEU A 129 -3.25 6.62 -18.53
N ASN A 130 -3.96 6.67 -19.65
CA ASN A 130 -5.42 6.55 -19.67
C ASN A 130 -5.88 5.18 -19.17
N TRP A 131 -5.26 4.11 -19.69
CA TRP A 131 -5.55 2.75 -19.23
C TRP A 131 -5.30 2.61 -17.72
N LEU A 132 -4.14 3.10 -17.25
CA LEU A 132 -3.75 3.06 -15.84
C LEU A 132 -4.75 3.84 -14.98
N SER A 133 -5.07 5.08 -15.37
CA SER A 133 -5.95 5.94 -14.59
C SER A 133 -7.36 5.35 -14.46
N GLN A 134 -7.89 4.72 -15.52
CA GLN A 134 -9.20 4.06 -15.48
C GLN A 134 -9.21 2.85 -14.56
N ARG A 135 -8.13 2.07 -14.53
CA ARG A 135 -7.98 0.93 -13.60
C ARG A 135 -7.96 1.41 -12.15
N ILE A 136 -7.15 2.41 -11.83
CA ILE A 136 -7.10 2.99 -10.49
C ILE A 136 -8.46 3.61 -10.12
N LEU A 137 -9.08 4.36 -11.03
CA LEU A 137 -10.40 4.96 -10.83
C LEU A 137 -11.44 3.90 -10.42
N LYS A 138 -11.52 2.80 -11.17
CA LYS A 138 -12.43 1.69 -10.85
C LYS A 138 -12.20 1.16 -9.45
N ASN A 139 -10.94 0.99 -9.05
CA ASN A 139 -10.59 0.49 -7.71
C ASN A 139 -10.92 1.48 -6.59
N GLN A 140 -10.69 2.79 -6.79
CA GLN A 140 -10.98 3.79 -5.76
C GLN A 140 -12.47 4.09 -5.61
N THR A 141 -13.21 4.04 -6.71
CA THR A 141 -14.63 4.41 -6.72
C THR A 141 -15.57 3.22 -6.60
N GLY A 142 -15.08 1.99 -6.80
CA GLY A 142 -15.95 0.83 -7.02
C GLY A 142 -16.91 1.04 -8.20
N GLY A 143 -16.52 1.88 -9.17
CA GLY A 143 -17.35 2.30 -10.30
C GLY A 143 -18.32 3.45 -10.02
N ASN A 144 -18.38 4.00 -8.80
CA ASN A 144 -19.26 5.13 -8.50
C ASN A 144 -18.53 6.48 -8.71
N PRO A 145 -18.86 7.26 -9.76
CA PRO A 145 -18.23 8.55 -10.04
C PRO A 145 -18.24 9.50 -8.83
N GLU A 146 -19.31 9.53 -8.04
CA GLU A 146 -19.45 10.44 -6.88
C GLU A 146 -18.39 10.23 -5.80
N LYS A 147 -17.69 9.09 -5.79
CA LYS A 147 -16.61 8.81 -4.84
C LYS A 147 -15.28 9.45 -5.22
N LEU A 148 -15.18 10.08 -6.40
CA LEU A 148 -13.96 10.80 -6.81
C LEU A 148 -13.64 11.98 -5.90
N ILE A 149 -14.64 12.57 -5.26
CA ILE A 149 -14.48 13.63 -4.27
C ILE A 149 -15.33 13.28 -3.05
N SER A 150 -14.71 13.17 -1.88
CA SER A 150 -15.42 12.82 -0.66
C SER A 150 -14.86 13.54 0.57
N TRP A 151 -15.72 13.72 1.56
CA TRP A 151 -15.29 14.21 2.86
C TRP A 151 -14.74 13.07 3.71
N ASN A 152 -13.64 13.31 4.41
CA ASN A 152 -13.08 12.40 5.40
C ASN A 152 -13.41 12.92 6.81
N ASP A 153 -14.38 12.28 7.47
CA ASP A 153 -14.85 12.71 8.80
C ASP A 153 -13.77 12.57 9.88
N ARG A 154 -12.90 11.55 9.79
CA ARG A 154 -11.85 11.31 10.79
C ARG A 154 -10.77 12.37 10.73
N GLY A 155 -10.42 12.76 9.51
CA GLY A 155 -9.35 13.71 9.25
C GLY A 155 -9.80 15.17 9.14
N ASN A 156 -11.10 15.42 8.97
CA ASN A 156 -11.69 16.74 8.71
C ASN A 156 -11.12 17.43 7.47
N PHE A 157 -11.04 16.71 6.36
CA PHE A 157 -10.56 17.22 5.07
C PHE A 157 -11.32 16.60 3.90
N ILE A 158 -11.16 17.18 2.71
CA ILE A 158 -11.65 16.59 1.47
C ILE A 158 -10.56 15.71 0.86
N THR A 159 -10.97 14.55 0.37
CA THR A 159 -10.17 13.63 -0.44
C THR A 159 -10.60 13.74 -1.90
N LEU A 160 -9.65 13.96 -2.82
CA LEU A 160 -9.93 14.19 -4.24
C LEU A 160 -9.16 13.26 -5.16
N GLY A 161 -9.78 12.88 -6.27
CA GLY A 161 -9.13 12.21 -7.37
C GLY A 161 -8.72 10.77 -7.09
N ILE A 162 -8.12 10.14 -8.09
CA ILE A 162 -7.66 8.75 -7.99
C ILE A 162 -6.42 8.58 -7.10
N GLY A 163 -5.74 9.69 -6.79
CA GLY A 163 -4.61 9.73 -5.85
C GLY A 163 -5.00 10.00 -4.40
N HIS A 164 -6.29 10.14 -4.10
CA HIS A 164 -6.80 10.50 -2.77
C HIS A 164 -6.08 11.73 -2.20
N PHE A 165 -6.03 12.80 -2.99
CA PHE A 165 -5.36 14.02 -2.61
C PHE A 165 -6.07 14.66 -1.41
N ILE A 166 -5.30 15.06 -0.41
CA ILE A 166 -5.79 15.68 0.82
C ILE A 166 -5.80 17.18 0.65
N TRP A 167 -6.94 17.80 0.98
CA TRP A 167 -7.12 19.25 1.03
C TRP A 167 -7.86 19.64 2.30
N TYR A 168 -7.17 20.33 3.21
CA TYR A 168 -7.79 20.80 4.45
C TYR A 168 -8.63 22.06 4.20
N PRO A 169 -9.64 22.31 5.05
CA PRO A 169 -10.35 23.58 5.01
C PRO A 169 -9.42 24.78 5.23
N VAL A 170 -9.85 25.95 4.74
CA VAL A 170 -9.12 27.21 4.96
C VAL A 170 -8.77 27.39 6.44
N SER A 171 -7.52 27.80 6.68
CA SER A 171 -6.95 28.03 8.02
C SER A 171 -6.93 26.80 8.94
N LYS A 172 -7.14 25.59 8.40
CA LYS A 172 -6.97 24.34 9.14
C LYS A 172 -5.74 23.58 8.65
N LYS A 173 -5.11 22.87 9.58
CA LYS A 173 -4.07 21.88 9.31
C LYS A 173 -4.41 20.62 10.10
N GLY A 174 -3.91 19.49 9.64
CA GLY A 174 -4.06 18.25 10.36
C GLY A 174 -2.81 17.40 10.29
N GLN A 175 -2.91 16.19 10.83
CA GLN A 175 -1.79 15.26 10.98
C GLN A 175 -1.22 14.74 9.65
N TYR A 176 -1.97 14.87 8.55
CA TYR A 176 -1.54 14.40 7.24
C TYR A 176 -1.06 15.57 6.38
N ASN A 177 -0.07 15.31 5.52
CA ASN A 177 0.40 16.32 4.58
C ASN A 177 -0.63 16.55 3.47
N GLU A 178 -0.84 17.82 3.12
CA GLU A 178 -1.67 18.21 1.98
C GLU A 178 -1.02 17.80 0.66
N SER A 179 -1.75 17.06 -0.15
CA SER A 179 -1.27 16.60 -1.47
C SER A 179 -2.03 17.25 -2.62
N PHE A 180 -3.22 17.81 -2.38
CA PHE A 180 -4.00 18.43 -3.45
C PHE A 180 -3.36 19.72 -3.99
N PRO A 181 -2.84 20.64 -3.16
CA PRO A 181 -2.16 21.82 -3.69
C PRO A 181 -0.89 21.48 -4.47
N VAL A 182 -0.17 20.44 -4.03
CA VAL A 182 1.02 19.92 -4.72
C VAL A 182 0.64 19.36 -6.10
N PHE A 183 -0.44 18.59 -6.19
CA PHE A 183 -0.97 18.09 -7.46
C PHE A 183 -1.41 19.23 -8.38
N LEU A 184 -2.07 20.27 -7.86
CA LEU A 184 -2.51 21.40 -8.68
C LEU A 184 -1.35 22.21 -9.26
N ASN A 185 -0.29 22.43 -8.47
CA ASN A 185 0.96 23.01 -8.99
C ASN A 185 1.54 22.18 -10.13
N TYR A 186 1.61 20.86 -9.94
CA TYR A 186 2.06 19.93 -10.97
C TYR A 186 1.20 19.97 -12.23
N ALA A 187 -0.12 19.96 -12.10
CA ALA A 187 -1.05 20.02 -13.21
C ALA A 187 -0.93 21.35 -13.98
N LYS A 188 -0.81 22.47 -13.26
CA LYS A 188 -0.65 23.81 -13.83
C LYS A 188 0.62 23.93 -14.67
N VAL A 189 1.77 23.47 -14.15
CA VAL A 189 3.05 23.49 -14.89
C VAL A 189 3.00 22.62 -16.16
N ARG A 190 2.13 21.60 -16.18
CA ARG A 190 1.88 20.75 -17.35
C ARG A 190 0.72 21.23 -18.24
N GLY A 191 0.28 22.48 -18.06
CA GLY A 191 -0.67 23.13 -18.95
C GLY A 191 -2.15 22.85 -18.65
N ALA A 192 -2.48 22.20 -17.53
CA ALA A 192 -3.87 22.05 -17.12
C ALA A 192 -4.49 23.40 -16.78
N ARG A 193 -5.68 23.67 -17.30
CA ARG A 193 -6.46 24.87 -16.99
C ARG A 193 -7.27 24.61 -15.72
N LEU A 194 -6.92 25.28 -14.64
CA LEU A 194 -7.69 25.23 -13.40
C LEU A 194 -8.93 26.12 -13.53
N PRO A 195 -10.09 25.74 -12.96
CA PRO A 195 -11.21 26.66 -12.74
C PRO A 195 -10.72 27.92 -12.01
N ALA A 196 -11.25 29.09 -12.38
CA ALA A 196 -10.73 30.37 -11.91
C ALA A 196 -10.76 30.50 -10.37
N TRP A 197 -11.87 30.10 -9.74
CA TRP A 197 -11.98 30.09 -8.28
C TRP A 197 -10.94 29.15 -7.64
N LEU A 198 -10.69 27.99 -8.26
CA LEU A 198 -9.76 27.00 -7.74
C LEU A 198 -8.34 27.53 -7.82
N ALA A 199 -7.97 28.14 -8.95
CA ALA A 199 -6.67 28.76 -9.16
C ALA A 199 -6.34 29.85 -8.12
N ASN A 200 -7.35 30.55 -7.61
CA ASN A 200 -7.19 31.62 -6.63
C ASN A 200 -7.18 31.14 -5.18
N GLN A 201 -7.73 29.96 -4.89
CA GLN A 201 -7.97 29.52 -3.50
C GLN A 201 -7.19 28.27 -3.08
N TYR A 202 -6.68 27.47 -4.01
CA TYR A 202 -6.18 26.14 -3.66
C TYR A 202 -5.02 26.11 -2.65
N GLN A 203 -4.25 27.19 -2.55
CA GLN A 203 -3.19 27.35 -1.54
C GLN A 203 -3.72 27.69 -0.14
N GLU A 204 -4.87 28.37 -0.05
CA GLU A 204 -5.48 28.78 1.22
C GLU A 204 -6.21 27.64 1.92
N GLY A 205 -6.78 26.72 1.14
CA GLY A 205 -7.54 25.57 1.65
C GLY A 205 -8.90 25.42 1.00
N ALA A 206 -9.55 24.30 1.30
CA ALA A 206 -10.87 23.96 0.83
C ALA A 206 -11.91 24.96 1.39
N PRO A 207 -12.85 25.46 0.57
CA PRO A 207 -13.84 26.46 1.01
C PRO A 207 -14.84 25.91 2.04
N TRP A 208 -14.92 24.58 2.18
CA TRP A 208 -15.86 23.91 3.07
C TRP A 208 -15.21 23.64 4.42
N SER A 209 -15.72 24.29 5.47
CA SER A 209 -15.15 24.24 6.82
C SER A 209 -15.34 22.88 7.52
N ASN A 210 -16.34 22.10 7.10
CA ASN A 210 -16.66 20.78 7.63
C ASN A 210 -17.49 19.94 6.63
N GLY A 211 -17.71 18.66 6.97
CA GLY A 211 -18.46 17.72 6.14
C GLY A 211 -19.90 18.14 5.87
N ALA A 212 -20.56 18.82 6.80
CA ALA A 212 -21.93 19.31 6.60
C ALA A 212 -21.99 20.47 5.58
N THR A 213 -21.00 21.38 5.59
CA THR A 213 -20.89 22.43 4.57
C THR A 213 -20.58 21.83 3.20
N PHE A 214 -19.68 20.85 3.12
CA PHE A 214 -19.39 20.15 1.86
C PHE A 214 -20.61 19.40 1.33
N ALA A 215 -21.33 18.67 2.19
CA ALA A 215 -22.52 17.91 1.80
C ALA A 215 -23.62 18.80 1.19
N ARG A 216 -23.86 19.98 1.78
CA ARG A 216 -24.82 20.96 1.24
C ARG A 216 -24.39 21.53 -0.11
N SER A 217 -23.09 21.68 -0.33
CA SER A 217 -22.54 22.26 -1.56
C SER A 217 -22.43 21.30 -2.75
N LYS A 218 -22.81 20.02 -2.60
CA LYS A 218 -22.60 19.01 -3.66
C LYS A 218 -23.17 19.39 -5.02
N ASN A 219 -24.24 20.19 -5.03
CA ASN A 219 -24.92 20.64 -6.24
C ASN A 219 -24.45 22.03 -6.73
N ASP A 220 -23.58 22.69 -5.98
CA ASP A 220 -23.05 24.00 -6.31
C ASP A 220 -22.16 23.93 -7.55
N LEU A 221 -22.10 25.03 -8.29
CA LEU A 221 -21.23 25.15 -9.47
C LEU A 221 -19.77 24.82 -9.14
N GLN A 222 -19.30 25.27 -7.98
CA GLN A 222 -17.94 25.06 -7.51
C GLN A 222 -17.57 23.57 -7.39
N VAL A 223 -18.44 22.75 -6.77
CA VAL A 223 -18.20 21.31 -6.63
C VAL A 223 -18.29 20.61 -7.99
N LYS A 224 -19.22 21.01 -8.86
CA LYS A 224 -19.35 20.47 -10.22
C LYS A 224 -18.10 20.75 -11.07
N GLU A 225 -17.58 21.97 -11.03
CA GLU A 225 -16.34 22.33 -11.72
C GLU A 225 -15.13 21.58 -11.17
N LEU A 226 -15.04 21.43 -9.85
CA LEU A 226 -14.00 20.63 -9.20
C LEU A 226 -14.06 19.17 -9.66
N TYR A 227 -15.26 18.59 -9.67
CA TYR A 227 -15.49 17.24 -10.15
C TYR A 227 -15.06 17.07 -11.61
N ASN A 228 -15.50 17.97 -12.49
CA ASN A 228 -15.15 17.95 -13.91
C ASN A 228 -13.63 18.07 -14.11
N PHE A 229 -12.97 18.96 -13.37
CA PHE A 229 -11.52 19.07 -13.41
C PHE A 229 -10.83 17.77 -12.96
N MET A 230 -11.26 17.17 -11.86
CA MET A 230 -10.69 15.89 -11.39
C MET A 230 -10.94 14.75 -12.38
N ASN A 231 -12.07 14.74 -13.08
CA ASN A 231 -12.38 13.71 -14.06
C ASN A 231 -11.60 13.91 -15.39
N GLN A 232 -11.40 15.15 -15.82
CA GLN A 232 -10.65 15.47 -17.04
C GLN A 232 -9.14 15.30 -16.89
N THR A 233 -8.62 15.31 -15.66
CA THR A 233 -7.18 15.27 -15.37
C THR A 233 -6.69 13.90 -14.88
N LEU A 234 -7.46 12.83 -15.08
CA LEU A 234 -7.13 11.48 -14.60
C LEU A 234 -5.74 10.99 -15.06
N ASN A 235 -5.35 11.31 -16.29
CA ASN A 235 -4.03 10.99 -16.83
C ASN A 235 -2.89 11.75 -16.11
N LEU A 236 -3.10 13.03 -15.80
CA LEU A 236 -2.15 13.85 -15.03
C LEU A 236 -2.02 13.34 -13.60
N GLN A 237 -3.13 12.92 -12.98
CA GLN A 237 -3.12 12.31 -11.66
C GLN A 237 -2.33 11.00 -11.68
N ALA A 238 -2.55 10.14 -12.68
CA ALA A 238 -1.79 8.91 -12.84
C ALA A 238 -0.30 9.18 -13.02
N ASN A 239 0.08 10.12 -13.89
CA ASN A 239 1.50 10.46 -14.09
C ASN A 239 2.14 11.05 -12.82
N PHE A 240 1.42 11.90 -12.09
CA PHE A 240 1.84 12.42 -10.79
C PHE A 240 2.11 11.31 -9.78
N MET A 241 1.19 10.37 -9.65
CA MET A 241 1.34 9.23 -8.73
C MET A 241 2.53 8.33 -9.15
N VAL A 242 2.74 8.11 -10.44
CA VAL A 242 3.90 7.34 -10.95
C VAL A 242 5.21 8.03 -10.62
N GLU A 243 5.31 9.35 -10.81
CA GLU A 243 6.50 10.12 -10.44
C GLU A 243 6.76 10.04 -8.93
N ARG A 244 5.69 10.13 -8.11
CA ARG A 244 5.79 9.99 -6.65
C ARG A 244 6.21 8.58 -6.21
N LEU A 245 5.72 7.53 -6.87
CA LEU A 245 6.15 6.15 -6.62
C LEU A 245 7.67 6.02 -6.83
N LYS A 246 8.18 6.55 -7.94
CA LYS A 246 9.63 6.53 -8.23
C LYS A 246 10.45 7.28 -7.20
N GLN A 247 9.94 8.41 -6.69
CA GLN A 247 10.60 9.17 -5.62
C GLN A 247 10.54 8.47 -4.25
N THR A 248 9.53 7.64 -4.01
CA THR A 248 9.39 6.87 -2.76
C THR A 248 10.35 5.68 -2.71
N LEU A 249 10.69 5.09 -3.87
CA LEU A 249 11.53 3.88 -3.95
C LEU A 249 12.89 4.00 -3.24
N PRO A 250 13.69 5.07 -3.40
CA PRO A 250 14.95 5.22 -2.66
C PRO A 250 14.78 5.18 -1.13
N ALA A 251 13.73 5.81 -0.61
CA ALA A 251 13.44 5.80 0.84
C ALA A 251 13.07 4.39 1.32
N MET A 252 12.25 3.67 0.56
CA MET A 252 11.93 2.26 0.81
C MET A 252 13.19 1.39 0.87
N LEU A 253 14.07 1.49 -0.13
CA LEU A 253 15.30 0.71 -0.18
C LEU A 253 16.26 1.09 0.96
N LYS A 254 16.39 2.38 1.29
CA LYS A 254 17.24 2.85 2.39
C LYS A 254 16.79 2.29 3.75
N SER A 255 15.48 2.07 3.94
CA SER A 255 14.93 1.51 5.18
C SER A 255 15.30 0.04 5.43
N LEU A 256 15.81 -0.68 4.42
CA LEU A 256 16.19 -2.08 4.52
C LEU A 256 17.64 -2.29 4.99
N PRO A 257 17.94 -3.45 5.59
CA PRO A 257 19.30 -3.94 5.75
C PRO A 257 20.04 -3.99 4.41
N PRO A 258 21.34 -3.64 4.34
CA PRO A 258 22.09 -3.56 3.07
C PRO A 258 21.99 -4.80 2.18
N HIS A 259 21.99 -6.00 2.77
CA HIS A 259 21.96 -7.27 2.05
C HIS A 259 20.62 -7.54 1.33
N GLU A 260 19.52 -6.91 1.74
CA GLU A 260 18.21 -7.09 1.08
C GLU A 260 17.96 -6.09 -0.05
N ARG A 261 18.63 -4.93 -0.03
CA ARG A 261 18.30 -3.79 -0.91
C ARG A 261 18.30 -4.16 -2.38
N GLN A 262 19.35 -4.86 -2.82
CA GLN A 262 19.48 -5.23 -4.24
C GLN A 262 18.40 -6.21 -4.67
N ARG A 263 18.06 -7.21 -3.84
CA ARG A 263 17.00 -8.18 -4.14
C ARG A 263 15.64 -7.49 -4.26
N VAL A 264 15.30 -6.63 -3.30
CA VAL A 264 14.03 -5.88 -3.30
C VAL A 264 13.95 -4.92 -4.49
N HIS A 265 15.06 -4.24 -4.80
CA HIS A 265 15.11 -3.38 -5.99
C HIS A 265 14.94 -4.19 -7.29
N ASN A 266 15.58 -5.35 -7.40
CA ASN A 266 15.40 -6.24 -8.55
C ASN A 266 13.96 -6.73 -8.67
N ASN A 267 13.30 -7.08 -7.56
CA ASN A 267 11.89 -7.46 -7.55
C ASN A 267 10.99 -6.31 -8.01
N TYR A 268 11.25 -5.07 -7.56
CA TYR A 268 10.55 -3.88 -8.06
C TYR A 268 10.73 -3.73 -9.58
N LEU A 269 11.97 -3.83 -10.08
CA LEU A 269 12.27 -3.71 -11.51
C LEU A 269 11.65 -4.83 -12.34
N ALA A 270 11.59 -6.06 -11.81
CA ALA A 270 10.94 -7.18 -12.48
C ALA A 270 9.45 -6.87 -12.73
N VAL A 271 8.77 -6.31 -11.73
CA VAL A 271 7.36 -5.89 -11.88
C VAL A 271 7.27 -4.67 -12.78
N GLU A 272 8.02 -3.60 -12.54
CA GLU A 272 7.95 -2.35 -13.32
C GLU A 272 8.18 -2.58 -14.82
N ARG A 273 9.13 -3.45 -15.17
CA ARG A 273 9.48 -3.77 -16.57
C ARG A 273 8.52 -4.76 -17.23
N SER A 274 7.62 -5.37 -16.46
CA SER A 274 6.57 -6.24 -17.01
C SER A 274 5.51 -5.40 -17.74
N PRO A 275 4.96 -5.86 -18.87
CA PRO A 275 3.84 -5.18 -19.51
C PRO A 275 2.66 -5.00 -18.55
N GLY A 276 2.26 -3.74 -18.32
CA GLY A 276 1.21 -3.37 -17.36
C GLY A 276 1.64 -3.39 -15.89
N GLY A 277 2.91 -3.66 -15.57
CA GLY A 277 3.38 -3.84 -14.20
C GLY A 277 3.46 -2.57 -13.34
N ILE A 278 3.36 -1.39 -13.95
CA ILE A 278 3.21 -0.14 -13.19
C ILE A 278 1.88 -0.09 -12.41
N TYR A 279 0.83 -0.73 -12.95
CA TYR A 279 -0.48 -0.76 -12.30
C TYR A 279 -0.46 -1.42 -10.92
N PRO A 280 0.03 -2.67 -10.74
CA PRO A 280 0.12 -3.28 -9.40
C PRO A 280 0.93 -2.46 -8.40
N LEU A 281 2.08 -1.93 -8.82
CA LEU A 281 2.94 -1.13 -7.94
C LEU A 281 2.22 0.13 -7.46
N LEU A 282 1.60 0.86 -8.39
CA LEU A 282 0.89 2.10 -8.12
C LEU A 282 -0.39 1.87 -7.31
N ASP A 283 -1.16 0.87 -7.69
CA ASP A 283 -2.42 0.54 -7.04
C ASP A 283 -2.20 0.03 -5.61
N TYR A 284 -1.17 -0.79 -5.39
CA TYR A 284 -0.85 -1.32 -4.06
C TYR A 284 -0.30 -0.26 -3.12
N ILE A 285 0.62 0.61 -3.58
CA ILE A 285 1.14 1.69 -2.72
C ILE A 285 0.03 2.68 -2.34
N GLN A 286 -0.89 2.98 -3.25
CA GLN A 286 -2.05 3.84 -2.96
C GLN A 286 -3.03 3.18 -2.00
N PHE A 287 -3.11 1.85 -2.04
CA PHE A 287 -4.02 1.02 -1.25
C PHE A 287 -3.53 0.70 0.16
N LYS A 288 -2.22 0.48 0.33
CA LYS A 288 -1.60 -0.05 1.56
C LYS A 288 -0.40 0.73 2.07
N GLY A 289 0.05 1.76 1.34
CA GLY A 289 1.21 2.57 1.71
C GLY A 289 2.54 1.97 1.24
N SER A 290 3.63 2.71 1.49
CA SER A 290 4.97 2.26 1.09
C SER A 290 5.50 1.12 1.95
N GLY A 291 5.05 1.02 3.21
CA GLY A 291 5.52 0.03 4.17
C GLY A 291 6.76 0.45 4.97
N ILE A 292 7.16 1.74 4.90
CA ILE A 292 8.26 2.28 5.69
C ILE A 292 7.81 2.77 7.08
N ASN A 293 6.54 3.15 7.25
CA ASN A 293 6.02 3.67 8.50
C ASN A 293 6.02 2.58 9.60
N PRO A 294 6.77 2.74 10.71
CA PRO A 294 6.78 1.76 11.79
C PRO A 294 5.43 1.58 12.49
N ALA A 295 4.55 2.59 12.44
CA ALA A 295 3.20 2.51 13.00
C ALA A 295 2.26 1.61 12.17
N GLU A 296 2.63 1.30 10.93
CA GLU A 296 1.86 0.42 10.04
C GLU A 296 2.35 -1.03 10.15
N ARG A 297 2.40 -1.53 11.39
CA ARG A 297 2.86 -2.88 11.71
C ARG A 297 1.99 -3.51 12.80
N TYR A 298 1.75 -4.81 12.66
CA TYR A 298 1.19 -5.64 13.71
C TYR A 298 2.21 -6.72 14.08
N ALA A 299 2.53 -6.85 15.36
CA ALA A 299 3.59 -7.74 15.84
C ALA A 299 4.93 -7.56 15.07
N GLY A 300 5.28 -6.31 14.74
CA GLY A 300 6.47 -5.96 13.96
C GLY A 300 6.38 -6.26 12.45
N LYS A 301 5.31 -6.91 11.97
CA LYS A 301 5.10 -7.24 10.56
C LYS A 301 4.31 -6.12 9.86
N GLY A 302 4.93 -5.51 8.85
CA GLY A 302 4.28 -4.51 7.98
C GLY A 302 3.50 -5.14 6.83
N TRP A 303 2.76 -4.31 6.10
CA TRP A 303 1.89 -4.74 5.00
C TRP A 303 1.92 -3.82 3.76
N GLY A 304 2.86 -2.88 3.70
CA GLY A 304 2.97 -1.96 2.57
C GLY A 304 3.71 -2.57 1.38
N LEU A 305 3.88 -1.78 0.33
CA LEU A 305 4.54 -2.23 -0.90
C LEU A 305 5.94 -2.83 -0.64
N LEU A 306 6.69 -2.27 0.32
CA LEU A 306 8.01 -2.78 0.70
C LEU A 306 7.95 -4.25 1.11
N GLN A 307 6.97 -4.62 1.94
CA GLN A 307 6.86 -6.00 2.43
C GLN A 307 6.44 -6.97 1.32
N VAL A 308 5.60 -6.53 0.37
CA VAL A 308 5.30 -7.33 -0.83
C VAL A 308 6.58 -7.62 -1.62
N LEU A 309 7.38 -6.60 -1.88
CA LEU A 309 8.63 -6.76 -2.62
C LEU A 309 9.69 -7.60 -1.88
N GLN A 310 9.69 -7.59 -0.53
CA GLN A 310 10.53 -8.46 0.29
C GLN A 310 10.07 -9.92 0.27
N GLU A 311 8.75 -10.14 0.22
CA GLU A 311 8.11 -11.45 0.20
C GLU A 311 8.25 -12.14 -1.17
N MET A 312 8.36 -11.37 -2.26
CA MET A 312 8.55 -11.89 -3.61
C MET A 312 9.83 -12.73 -3.75
N GLN A 313 9.69 -13.87 -4.42
CA GLN A 313 10.82 -14.58 -5.01
C GLN A 313 11.39 -13.81 -6.21
N THR A 314 12.67 -14.01 -6.50
CA THR A 314 13.32 -13.41 -7.66
C THR A 314 12.90 -14.13 -8.93
N VAL A 315 12.23 -13.40 -9.83
CA VAL A 315 11.71 -13.91 -11.10
C VAL A 315 12.01 -12.93 -12.23
N GLN A 316 11.93 -13.40 -13.48
CA GLN A 316 12.13 -12.56 -14.65
C GLN A 316 10.91 -11.64 -14.90
N PRO A 317 11.10 -10.46 -15.52
CA PRO A 317 9.98 -9.62 -15.96
C PRO A 317 9.01 -10.38 -16.88
N GLY A 318 7.72 -10.07 -16.78
CA GLY A 318 6.64 -10.66 -17.56
C GLY A 318 5.51 -11.20 -16.67
N ALA A 319 4.76 -12.17 -17.20
CA ALA A 319 3.63 -12.78 -16.48
C ALA A 319 4.04 -13.37 -15.12
N ALA A 320 5.23 -13.95 -15.03
CA ALA A 320 5.76 -14.54 -13.79
C ALA A 320 5.97 -13.49 -12.69
N ALA A 321 6.55 -12.33 -13.00
CA ALA A 321 6.71 -11.23 -12.04
C ALA A 321 5.37 -10.71 -11.52
N LEU A 322 4.34 -10.60 -12.39
CA LEU A 322 3.01 -10.18 -11.97
C LEU A 322 2.29 -11.24 -11.13
N ALA A 323 2.44 -12.52 -11.48
CA ALA A 323 1.91 -13.62 -10.67
C ALA A 323 2.58 -13.66 -9.28
N GLU A 324 3.89 -13.49 -9.23
CA GLU A 324 4.64 -13.50 -7.97
C GLU A 324 4.32 -12.28 -7.11
N PHE A 325 4.14 -11.10 -7.71
CA PHE A 325 3.68 -9.91 -6.99
C PHE A 325 2.28 -10.14 -6.37
N ARG A 326 1.36 -10.78 -7.10
CA ARG A 326 0.03 -11.12 -6.56
C ARG A 326 0.11 -12.08 -5.38
N ARG A 327 0.83 -13.19 -5.52
CA ARG A 327 1.01 -14.16 -4.42
C ARG A 327 1.59 -13.47 -3.19
N ALA A 328 2.67 -12.70 -3.36
CA ALA A 328 3.29 -11.96 -2.27
C ALA A 328 2.31 -10.95 -1.64
N ALA A 329 1.55 -10.22 -2.44
CA ALA A 329 0.55 -9.27 -1.98
C ALA A 329 -0.57 -9.96 -1.16
N ASP A 330 -1.07 -11.10 -1.63
CA ASP A 330 -2.08 -11.90 -0.95
C ASP A 330 -1.55 -12.38 0.40
N ASP A 331 -0.36 -12.99 0.43
CA ASP A 331 0.26 -13.52 1.65
C ASP A 331 0.53 -12.43 2.68
N ILE A 332 0.97 -11.25 2.24
CA ILE A 332 1.16 -10.09 3.13
C ILE A 332 -0.17 -9.65 3.77
N LEU A 333 -1.27 -9.65 3.02
CA LEU A 333 -2.57 -9.25 3.57
C LEU A 333 -3.18 -10.33 4.47
N VAL A 334 -3.02 -11.61 4.14
CA VAL A 334 -3.40 -12.72 5.03
C VAL A 334 -2.61 -12.64 6.34
N ARG A 335 -1.29 -12.44 6.25
CA ARG A 335 -0.43 -12.25 7.42
C ARG A 335 -0.85 -11.06 8.27
N ARG A 336 -1.21 -9.94 7.64
CA ARG A 336 -1.74 -8.76 8.36
C ARG A 336 -2.97 -9.15 9.18
N ILE A 337 -3.94 -9.83 8.59
CA ILE A 337 -5.16 -10.27 9.29
C ILE A 337 -4.82 -11.18 10.46
N ALA A 338 -3.92 -12.14 10.27
CA ALA A 338 -3.50 -13.07 11.31
C ALA A 338 -2.83 -12.38 12.51
N ASN A 339 -2.16 -11.24 12.29
CA ASN A 339 -1.48 -10.48 13.34
C ASN A 339 -2.32 -9.32 13.89
N ALA A 340 -3.47 -8.99 13.28
CA ALA A 340 -4.27 -7.84 13.66
C ALA A 340 -4.94 -8.04 15.04
N PRO A 341 -5.08 -6.96 15.85
CA PRO A 341 -5.85 -7.03 17.08
C PRO A 341 -7.29 -7.50 16.80
N ALA A 342 -7.84 -8.39 17.62
CA ALA A 342 -9.19 -8.94 17.42
C ALA A 342 -10.27 -7.84 17.32
N THR A 343 -10.08 -6.72 18.02
CA THR A 343 -10.98 -5.55 18.01
C THR A 343 -11.03 -4.84 16.66
N SER A 344 -10.00 -4.96 15.81
CA SER A 344 -9.95 -4.33 14.49
C SER A 344 -10.97 -4.93 13.50
N ARG A 345 -11.32 -6.22 13.71
CA ARG A 345 -12.23 -7.02 12.88
C ARG A 345 -11.88 -6.99 11.38
N GLU A 346 -10.60 -6.81 11.03
CA GLU A 346 -10.17 -6.53 9.64
C GLU A 346 -10.46 -7.66 8.64
N ALA A 347 -10.64 -8.90 9.09
CA ALA A 347 -10.91 -10.06 8.22
C ALA A 347 -12.08 -9.84 7.24
N ARG A 348 -13.06 -9.01 7.60
CA ARG A 348 -14.18 -8.62 6.73
C ARG A 348 -13.76 -7.95 5.40
N TYR A 349 -12.56 -7.39 5.35
CA TYR A 349 -12.04 -6.68 4.17
C TYR A 349 -11.24 -7.58 3.23
N LEU A 350 -10.77 -8.73 3.71
CA LEU A 350 -9.88 -9.60 2.96
C LEU A 350 -10.46 -9.99 1.58
N PRO A 351 -11.75 -10.38 1.44
CA PRO A 351 -12.29 -10.71 0.12
C PRO A 351 -12.12 -9.57 -0.91
N GLN A 352 -12.47 -8.34 -0.54
CA GLN A 352 -12.35 -7.18 -1.44
C GLN A 352 -10.88 -6.84 -1.76
N TRP A 353 -9.97 -7.12 -0.82
CA TRP A 353 -8.54 -6.92 -1.05
C TRP A 353 -7.97 -7.94 -2.04
N LEU A 354 -8.34 -9.21 -1.89
CA LEU A 354 -7.93 -10.28 -2.81
C LEU A 354 -8.54 -10.07 -4.21
N ASP A 355 -9.80 -9.64 -4.29
CA ASP A 355 -10.44 -9.30 -5.57
C ASP A 355 -9.66 -8.20 -6.30
N ARG A 356 -9.19 -7.17 -5.58
CA ARG A 356 -8.37 -6.10 -6.13
C ARG A 356 -7.01 -6.63 -6.63
N ILE A 357 -6.32 -7.44 -5.82
CA ILE A 357 -5.03 -8.05 -6.18
C ILE A 357 -5.15 -8.99 -7.39
N SER A 358 -6.27 -9.71 -7.52
CA SER A 358 -6.51 -10.64 -8.64
C SER A 358 -6.38 -9.96 -10.01
N THR A 359 -6.64 -8.64 -10.07
CA THR A 359 -6.57 -7.83 -11.30
C THR A 359 -5.13 -7.52 -11.76
N TYR A 360 -4.11 -7.83 -10.96
CA TYR A 360 -2.70 -7.57 -11.29
C TYR A 360 -2.12 -8.66 -12.20
N HIS A 361 -2.72 -8.82 -13.37
CA HIS A 361 -2.22 -9.67 -14.44
C HIS A 361 -1.70 -8.79 -15.58
N LEU A 362 -1.15 -9.40 -16.63
CA LEU A 362 -0.76 -8.66 -17.83
C LEU A 362 -1.95 -7.81 -18.30
N GLY A 363 -1.73 -6.50 -18.39
CA GLY A 363 -2.64 -5.63 -19.11
C GLY A 363 -2.61 -6.05 -20.57
N LYS A 364 -3.76 -5.97 -21.26
CA LYS A 364 -3.72 -5.98 -22.73
C LYS A 364 -2.85 -4.78 -23.12
N SER A 365 -1.63 -5.04 -23.60
CA SER A 365 -0.83 -4.02 -24.26
C SER A 365 -1.70 -3.41 -25.35
N ALA A 366 -1.85 -2.09 -25.34
CA ALA A 366 -2.52 -1.36 -26.42
C ALA A 366 -1.71 -1.47 -27.71
#